data_AF-A0AAW0WV83-F1
#
_entry.id   AF-A0AAW0WV83-F1
#
_cell.length_a   1.000
_cell.length_b   1.000
_cell.length_c   1.000
_cell.angle_alpha   90.00
_cell.angle_beta   90.00
_cell.angle_gamma   90.00
#
_symmetry.space_group_name_H-M   'P 1'
#
loop_
_entity.id
_entity.type
_entity.pdbx_description
1 polymer ?
#
loop_
_entity_poly.entity_id
_entity_poly.type
_entity_poly.pdbx_seq_one_letter_code
_entity_poly.pdbx_strand_id
1 'polypeptide(L)'
;GIARTGAAAFSELRNAVFAKVAQNSIRKIARNVFLHLHSLDLNFHLSRQTGALSKAIDRGSRGINFVMSALVFNVVPTIFEVSLVSGILAYKCGFEFAGVTVLSIATYAAFTLGITQWRTKFRIKMNKAENEAGNKAIDSLINYETVKYFNNEIHEADQYDKYQQKYERASLKTATSLALLNWGQNAIFSIALSAMMVLATKEIIAGHLTVGDLVMVNGLLFQLSLPLNFLGSVYREVRQALIDMQTMFTLMKQPAAITEVDSCAPPVSLL
;
A
#
# COMPACT_ATOMS: atom_id res chain seq x y z
N GLY A 1 -2.95 23.59 22.44
CA GLY A 1 -2.48 22.44 23.25
C GLY A 1 -3.53 21.35 23.28
N ILE A 2 -4.61 21.55 24.05
CA ILE A 2 -5.66 20.56 24.33
C ILE A 2 -6.28 19.96 23.06
N ALA A 3 -6.69 20.76 22.07
CA ALA A 3 -7.27 20.24 20.83
C ALA A 3 -6.31 19.33 20.04
N ARG A 4 -5.01 19.65 20.04
CA ARG A 4 -3.98 18.85 19.38
C ARG A 4 -3.74 17.53 20.12
N THR A 5 -3.68 17.56 21.45
CA THR A 5 -3.58 16.36 22.29
C THR A 5 -4.83 15.50 22.17
N GLY A 6 -6.02 16.11 22.13
CA GLY A 6 -7.29 15.42 21.91
C GLY A 6 -7.33 14.73 20.56
N ALA A 7 -6.94 15.40 19.47
CA ALA A 7 -6.86 14.79 18.14
C ALA A 7 -5.91 13.58 18.12
N ALA A 8 -4.75 13.68 18.78
CA ALA A 8 -3.82 12.57 18.92
C ALA A 8 -4.43 11.41 19.73
N ALA A 9 -5.11 11.69 20.84
CA ALA A 9 -5.77 10.69 21.67
C ALA A 9 -6.90 9.96 20.91
N PHE A 10 -7.72 10.68 20.13
CA PHE A 10 -8.74 10.06 19.28
C PHE A 10 -8.13 9.19 18.18
N SER A 11 -7.01 9.63 17.59
CA SER A 11 -6.29 8.82 16.60
C SER A 11 -5.80 7.51 17.20
N GLU A 12 -5.22 7.56 18.41
CA GLU A 12 -4.71 6.37 19.08
C GLU A 12 -5.81 5.45 19.60
N LEU A 13 -6.91 6.02 20.09
CA LEU A 13 -8.10 5.25 20.46
C LEU A 13 -8.69 4.52 19.26
N ARG A 14 -8.79 5.20 18.10
CA ARG A 14 -9.18 4.57 16.83
C ARG A 14 -8.23 3.42 16.49
N ASN A 15 -6.91 3.61 16.62
CA ASN A 15 -5.92 2.56 16.36
C ASN A 15 -6.16 1.33 17.24
N ALA A 16 -6.34 1.53 18.55
CA ALA A 16 -6.56 0.45 19.51
C ALA A 16 -7.87 -0.31 19.26
N VAL A 17 -8.97 0.42 19.01
CA VAL A 17 -10.28 -0.18 18.70
C VAL A 17 -10.21 -1.00 17.42
N PHE A 18 -9.56 -0.47 16.37
CA PHE A 18 -9.45 -1.19 15.10
C PHE A 18 -8.52 -2.38 15.16
N ALA A 19 -7.42 -2.31 15.91
CA ALA A 19 -6.53 -3.45 16.09
C ALA A 19 -7.28 -4.66 16.64
N LYS A 20 -8.17 -4.46 17.63
CA LYS A 20 -9.00 -5.53 18.20
C LYS A 20 -9.96 -6.13 17.16
N VAL A 21 -10.60 -5.30 16.35
CA VAL A 21 -11.54 -5.75 15.29
C VAL A 21 -10.78 -6.50 14.20
N ALA A 22 -9.68 -5.95 13.69
CA ALA A 22 -8.88 -6.54 12.64
C ALA A 22 -8.33 -7.91 13.05
N GLN A 23 -7.75 -8.03 14.25
CA GLN A 23 -7.23 -9.31 14.76
C GLN A 23 -8.33 -10.35 14.98
N ASN A 24 -9.50 -9.94 15.47
CA ASN A 24 -10.63 -10.85 15.61
C ASN A 24 -11.13 -11.37 14.25
N SER A 25 -11.19 -10.51 13.23
CA SER A 25 -11.56 -10.90 11.85
C SER A 25 -10.55 -11.87 11.26
N ILE A 26 -9.25 -11.59 11.38
CA ILE A 26 -8.16 -12.47 10.93
C ILE A 26 -8.29 -13.85 11.57
N ARG A 27 -8.47 -13.91 12.90
CA ARG A 27 -8.61 -15.17 13.63
C ARG A 27 -9.81 -15.98 13.13
N LYS A 28 -10.96 -15.35 12.93
CA LYS A 28 -12.17 -16.01 12.42
C LYS A 28 -11.97 -16.54 11.00
N ILE A 29 -11.37 -15.74 10.12
CA ILE A 29 -11.13 -16.13 8.73
C ILE A 29 -10.13 -17.28 8.66
N ALA A 30 -9.01 -17.20 9.39
CA ALA A 30 -8.04 -18.28 9.47
C ALA A 30 -8.68 -19.60 9.94
N ARG A 31 -9.53 -19.55 10.98
CA ARG A 31 -10.27 -20.72 11.46
C ARG A 31 -11.23 -21.26 10.40
N ASN A 32 -12.01 -20.40 9.74
CA ASN A 32 -12.97 -20.84 8.72
C ASN A 32 -12.28 -21.47 7.52
N VAL A 33 -11.17 -20.88 7.07
CA VAL A 33 -10.36 -21.45 5.99
C VAL A 33 -9.76 -22.79 6.42
N PHE A 34 -9.25 -22.90 7.64
CA PHE A 34 -8.72 -24.16 8.16
C PHE A 34 -9.78 -25.28 8.19
N LEU A 35 -10.99 -24.98 8.67
CA LEU A 35 -12.11 -25.93 8.69
C LEU A 35 -12.56 -26.31 7.27
N HIS A 36 -12.69 -25.34 6.37
CA HIS A 36 -13.07 -25.62 5.00
C HIS A 36 -12.05 -26.51 4.30
N LEU A 37 -10.75 -26.28 4.52
CA LEU A 37 -9.71 -27.14 3.95
C LEU A 37 -9.79 -28.58 4.46
N HIS A 38 -10.19 -28.81 5.71
CA HIS A 38 -10.42 -30.17 6.22
C HIS A 38 -11.66 -30.85 5.62
N SER A 39 -12.61 -30.08 5.08
CA SER A 39 -13.81 -30.62 4.42
C SER A 39 -13.59 -31.03 2.95
N LEU A 40 -12.41 -30.74 2.41
CA LEU A 40 -12.06 -31.10 1.03
C LEU A 40 -11.59 -32.57 0.96
N ASP A 41 -11.70 -33.17 -0.22
CA ASP A 41 -11.41 -34.58 -0.42
C ASP A 41 -9.92 -34.90 -0.46
N LEU A 42 -9.59 -36.18 -0.29
CA LEU A 42 -8.20 -36.64 -0.31
C LEU A 42 -7.50 -36.29 -1.65
N ASN A 43 -8.19 -36.28 -2.79
CA ASN A 43 -7.55 -35.90 -4.06
C ASN A 43 -7.15 -34.43 -4.07
N PHE A 44 -7.93 -33.54 -3.46
CA PHE A 44 -7.52 -32.15 -3.27
C PHE A 44 -6.22 -32.08 -2.45
N HIS A 45 -6.13 -32.81 -1.34
CA HIS A 45 -4.94 -32.80 -0.49
C HIS A 45 -3.71 -33.43 -1.17
N LEU A 46 -3.88 -34.48 -1.99
CA LEU A 46 -2.79 -35.14 -2.70
C LEU A 46 -2.32 -34.38 -3.95
N SER A 47 -3.23 -33.64 -4.62
CA SER A 47 -2.92 -32.88 -5.84
C SER A 47 -2.32 -31.50 -5.56
N ARG A 48 -2.36 -31.01 -4.31
CA ARG A 48 -1.90 -29.68 -3.93
C ARG A 48 -0.66 -29.76 -3.06
N GLN A 49 0.33 -28.92 -3.36
CA GLN A 49 1.48 -28.72 -2.48
C GLN A 49 1.02 -28.01 -1.19
N THR A 50 1.04 -28.71 -0.05
CA THR A 50 0.62 -28.21 1.27
C THR A 50 1.26 -26.87 1.64
N GLY A 51 2.52 -26.66 1.24
CA GLY A 51 3.23 -25.39 1.45
C GLY A 51 2.68 -24.21 0.63
N ALA A 52 2.23 -24.45 -0.60
CA ALA A 52 1.62 -23.42 -1.44
C ALA A 52 0.25 -23.00 -0.90
N LEU A 53 -0.52 -23.97 -0.38
CA LEU A 53 -1.80 -23.75 0.27
C LEU A 53 -1.64 -22.88 1.53
N SER A 54 -0.73 -23.27 2.43
CA SER A 54 -0.44 -22.50 3.65
C SER A 54 -0.04 -21.05 3.34
N LYS A 55 0.85 -20.84 2.36
CA LYS A 55 1.23 -19.49 1.89
C LYS A 55 0.08 -18.69 1.29
N ALA A 56 -0.88 -19.33 0.63
CA ALA A 56 -2.04 -18.63 0.07
C ALA A 56 -2.98 -18.12 1.17
N ILE A 57 -3.22 -18.93 2.21
CA ILE A 57 -4.05 -18.56 3.38
C ILE A 57 -3.39 -17.41 4.14
N ASP A 58 -2.10 -17.55 4.45
CA ASP A 58 -1.34 -16.57 5.22
C ASP A 58 -1.25 -15.22 4.49
N ARG A 59 -0.99 -15.24 3.17
CA ARG A 59 -1.03 -14.02 2.34
C ARG A 59 -2.44 -13.42 2.24
N GLY A 60 -3.47 -14.24 2.04
CA GLY A 60 -4.85 -13.76 1.98
C GLY A 60 -5.30 -13.09 3.28
N SER A 61 -4.99 -13.70 4.42
CA SER A 61 -5.26 -13.16 5.76
C SER A 61 -4.56 -11.82 5.99
N ARG A 62 -3.27 -11.71 5.66
CA ARG A 62 -2.54 -10.43 5.70
C ARG A 62 -3.14 -9.40 4.75
N GLY A 63 -3.58 -9.81 3.56
CA GLY A 63 -4.25 -8.95 2.60
C GLY A 63 -5.53 -8.33 3.16
N ILE A 64 -6.36 -9.12 3.85
CA ILE A 64 -7.58 -8.62 4.52
C ILE A 64 -7.23 -7.55 5.55
N ASN A 65 -6.25 -7.84 6.42
CA ASN A 65 -5.80 -6.90 7.43
C ASN A 65 -5.32 -5.58 6.81
N PHE A 66 -4.54 -5.69 5.74
CA PHE A 66 -4.02 -4.52 5.04
C PHE A 66 -5.15 -3.69 4.43
N VAL A 67 -6.11 -4.29 3.73
CA VAL A 67 -7.22 -3.56 3.11
C VAL A 67 -8.10 -2.89 4.17
N MET A 68 -8.44 -3.58 5.27
CA MET A 68 -9.18 -2.95 6.37
C MET A 68 -8.41 -1.77 6.96
N SER A 69 -7.11 -1.95 7.24
CA SER A 69 -6.26 -0.90 7.80
C SER A 69 -6.14 0.29 6.84
N ALA A 70 -5.93 0.03 5.55
CA ALA A 70 -5.84 1.06 4.52
C ALA A 70 -7.12 1.89 4.44
N LEU A 71 -8.29 1.23 4.45
CA LEU A 71 -9.58 1.93 4.41
C LEU A 71 -9.76 2.84 5.62
N VAL A 72 -9.44 2.35 6.81
CA VAL A 72 -9.76 3.02 8.08
C VAL A 72 -8.76 4.12 8.44
N PHE A 73 -7.48 3.88 8.19
CA PHE A 73 -6.42 4.78 8.60
C PHE A 73 -6.03 5.78 7.52
N ASN A 74 -6.28 5.47 6.25
CA ASN A 74 -5.92 6.33 5.13
C ASN A 74 -7.15 6.80 4.36
N VAL A 75 -7.92 5.89 3.74
CA VAL A 75 -8.95 6.28 2.76
C VAL A 75 -10.10 7.07 3.39
N VAL A 76 -10.74 6.54 4.43
CA VAL A 76 -11.88 7.19 5.10
C VAL A 76 -11.47 8.53 5.72
N PRO A 77 -10.37 8.64 6.49
CA PRO A 77 -9.89 9.92 7.02
C PRO A 77 -9.57 10.93 5.91
N THR A 78 -8.93 10.50 4.83
CA THR A 78 -8.58 11.40 3.72
C THR A 78 -9.84 11.95 3.05
N ILE A 79 -10.83 11.10 2.76
CA ILE A 79 -12.11 11.55 2.18
C ILE A 79 -12.80 12.52 3.14
N PHE A 80 -12.82 12.23 4.44
CA PHE A 80 -13.41 13.10 5.45
C PHE A 80 -12.69 14.45 5.53
N GLU A 81 -11.36 14.46 5.61
CA GLU A 81 -10.55 15.69 5.66
C GLU A 81 -10.72 16.53 4.40
N VAL A 82 -10.67 15.92 3.22
CA VAL A 82 -10.91 16.64 1.95
C VAL A 82 -12.30 17.24 1.92
N SER A 83 -13.34 16.48 2.30
CA SER A 83 -14.72 16.97 2.32
C SER A 83 -14.88 18.14 3.28
N LEU A 84 -14.25 18.04 4.46
CA LEU A 84 -14.31 19.06 5.50
C LEU A 84 -13.57 20.33 5.07
N VAL A 85 -12.35 20.21 4.55
CA VAL A 85 -11.55 21.36 4.07
C VAL A 85 -12.23 22.03 2.89
N SER A 86 -12.70 21.28 1.89
CA SER A 86 -13.43 21.85 0.76
C SER A 86 -14.74 22.52 1.20
N GLY A 87 -15.45 21.95 2.17
CA GLY A 87 -16.66 22.55 2.75
C GLY A 87 -16.38 23.85 3.50
N ILE A 88 -15.33 23.89 4.32
CA ILE A 88 -14.90 25.12 5.03
C ILE A 88 -14.52 26.20 4.02
N LEU A 89 -13.74 25.86 3.00
CA LEU A 89 -13.32 26.82 1.97
C LEU A 89 -14.50 27.33 1.14
N ALA A 90 -15.44 26.46 0.77
CA ALA A 90 -16.66 26.87 0.07
C ALA A 90 -17.49 27.86 0.89
N TYR A 91 -17.64 27.60 2.20
CA TYR A 91 -18.44 28.44 3.09
C TYR A 91 -17.75 29.78 3.45
N LYS A 92 -16.44 29.77 3.68
CA LYS A 92 -15.69 30.96 4.12
C LYS A 92 -15.17 31.83 2.98
N CYS A 93 -14.66 31.21 1.92
CA CYS A 93 -13.95 31.90 0.85
C CYS A 93 -14.69 31.83 -0.50
N GLY A 94 -15.75 31.03 -0.59
CA GLY A 94 -16.54 30.85 -1.81
C GLY A 94 -16.19 29.59 -2.58
N PHE A 95 -17.07 29.23 -3.52
CA PHE A 95 -16.97 27.98 -4.29
C PHE A 95 -15.71 27.90 -5.17
N GLU A 96 -15.10 29.03 -5.53
CA GLU A 96 -13.87 29.07 -6.33
C GLU A 96 -12.70 28.37 -5.60
N PHE A 97 -12.53 28.61 -4.30
CA PHE A 97 -11.48 27.98 -3.49
C PHE A 97 -11.69 26.47 -3.34
N ALA A 98 -12.95 26.05 -3.17
CA ALA A 98 -13.30 24.63 -3.14
C ALA A 98 -13.02 23.96 -4.49
N GLY A 99 -13.35 24.61 -5.60
CA GLY A 99 -13.06 24.14 -6.95
C GLY A 99 -11.56 23.95 -7.20
N VAL A 100 -10.73 24.93 -6.85
CA VAL A 100 -9.27 24.85 -6.96
C VAL A 100 -8.71 23.72 -6.08
N THR A 101 -9.24 23.55 -4.86
CA THR A 101 -8.81 22.49 -3.94
C THR A 101 -9.11 21.11 -4.50
N VAL A 102 -10.35 20.86 -4.95
CA VAL A 102 -10.75 19.57 -5.53
C VAL A 102 -9.96 19.28 -6.81
N LEU A 103 -9.77 20.29 -7.67
CA LEU A 103 -8.97 20.15 -8.89
C LEU A 103 -7.50 19.82 -8.59
N SER A 104 -6.90 20.48 -7.60
CA SER A 104 -5.55 20.21 -7.11
C SER A 104 -5.41 18.76 -6.64
N ILE A 105 -6.33 18.29 -5.80
CA ILE A 105 -6.31 16.93 -5.26
C ILE A 105 -6.51 15.91 -6.37
N ALA A 106 -7.46 16.15 -7.28
CA ALA A 106 -7.70 15.26 -8.42
C ALA A 106 -6.47 15.17 -9.33
N THR A 107 -5.82 16.31 -9.61
CA THR A 107 -4.58 16.38 -10.40
C THR A 107 -3.45 15.63 -9.70
N TYR A 108 -3.28 15.85 -8.39
CA TYR A 108 -2.29 15.15 -7.57
C TYR A 108 -2.52 13.63 -7.58
N ALA A 109 -3.77 13.20 -7.39
CA ALA A 109 -4.13 11.78 -7.37
C ALA A 109 -3.88 11.12 -8.74
N ALA A 110 -4.34 11.75 -9.83
CA ALA A 110 -4.14 11.24 -11.19
C ALA A 110 -2.65 11.15 -11.54
N PHE A 111 -1.87 12.19 -11.25
CA PHE A 111 -0.42 12.20 -11.45
C PHE A 111 0.28 11.12 -10.63
N THR A 112 -0.01 11.06 -9.32
CA THR A 112 0.61 10.11 -8.39
C THR A 112 0.33 8.67 -8.81
N LEU A 113 -0.93 8.34 -9.12
CA LEU A 113 -1.32 7.00 -9.54
C LEU A 113 -0.72 6.62 -10.90
N GLY A 114 -0.76 7.52 -11.89
CA GLY A 114 -0.20 7.30 -13.21
C GLY A 114 1.31 7.04 -13.16
N ILE A 115 2.06 7.91 -12.49
CA ILE A 115 3.52 7.76 -12.35
C ILE A 115 3.88 6.54 -11.49
N THR A 116 3.12 6.24 -10.43
CA THR A 116 3.37 5.06 -9.59
C THR A 116 3.20 3.77 -10.40
N GLN A 117 2.15 3.67 -11.22
CA GLN A 117 1.95 2.52 -12.11
C GLN A 117 3.08 2.41 -13.13
N TRP A 118 3.44 3.50 -13.79
CA TRP A 118 4.56 3.53 -14.74
C TRP A 118 5.89 3.14 -14.10
N ARG A 119 6.18 3.60 -12.88
CA ARG A 119 7.42 3.31 -12.15
C ARG A 119 7.54 1.86 -11.69
N THR A 120 6.42 1.17 -11.51
CA THR A 120 6.40 -0.23 -11.02
C THR A 120 7.27 -1.15 -11.89
N LYS A 121 7.34 -0.91 -13.20
CA LYS A 121 8.20 -1.69 -14.12
C LYS A 121 9.70 -1.55 -13.85
N PHE A 122 10.17 -0.39 -13.38
CA PHE A 122 11.59 -0.19 -13.04
C PHE A 122 11.94 -0.97 -11.79
N ARG A 123 11.05 -0.97 -10.80
CA ARG A 123 11.21 -1.77 -9.58
C ARG A 123 11.23 -3.27 -9.88
N ILE A 124 10.38 -3.76 -10.79
CA ILE A 124 10.41 -5.16 -11.25
C ILE A 124 11.77 -5.49 -11.91
N LYS A 125 12.30 -4.60 -12.76
CA LYS A 125 13.61 -4.80 -13.39
C LYS A 125 14.76 -4.79 -12.38
N MET A 126 14.70 -3.90 -11.39
CA MET A 126 15.67 -3.83 -10.29
C MET A 126 15.66 -5.13 -9.49
N ASN A 127 14.50 -5.60 -9.02
CA ASN A 127 14.38 -6.85 -8.28
C ASN A 127 14.88 -8.06 -9.09
N LYS A 128 14.65 -8.08 -10.41
CA LYS A 128 15.17 -9.15 -11.28
C LYS A 128 16.70 -9.12 -11.34
N ALA A 129 17.30 -7.94 -11.52
CA ALA A 129 18.75 -7.80 -11.56
C ALA A 129 19.40 -8.13 -10.20
N GLU A 130 18.76 -7.74 -9.10
CA GLU A 130 19.15 -8.09 -7.73
C GLU A 130 19.19 -9.61 -7.53
N ASN A 131 18.12 -10.31 -7.94
CA ASN A 131 18.06 -11.77 -7.87
C ASN A 131 19.15 -12.45 -8.73
N GLU A 132 19.40 -11.94 -9.94
CA GLU A 132 20.46 -12.48 -10.81
C GLU A 132 21.85 -12.31 -10.18
N ALA A 133 22.15 -11.14 -9.60
CA ALA A 133 23.40 -10.89 -8.90
C ALA A 133 23.54 -11.78 -7.65
N GLY A 134 22.48 -11.89 -6.85
CA GLY A 134 22.44 -12.75 -5.67
C GLY A 134 22.65 -14.23 -6.02
N ASN A 135 22.01 -14.72 -7.07
CA ASN A 135 22.20 -16.09 -7.54
C ASN A 135 23.65 -16.35 -7.97
N LYS A 136 24.29 -15.41 -8.68
CA LYS A 136 25.70 -15.57 -9.10
C LYS A 136 26.65 -15.60 -7.89
N ALA A 137 26.41 -14.75 -6.88
CA ALA A 137 27.20 -14.78 -5.65
C ALA A 137 27.05 -16.11 -4.91
N ILE A 138 25.82 -16.61 -4.76
CA ILE A 138 25.55 -17.90 -4.11
C ILE A 138 26.22 -19.05 -4.86
N ASP A 139 26.10 -19.09 -6.19
CA ASP A 139 26.73 -20.11 -7.03
C ASP A 139 28.26 -20.14 -6.86
N SER A 140 28.90 -18.97 -6.81
CA SER A 140 30.34 -18.84 -6.59
C SER A 140 30.76 -19.35 -5.20
N LEU A 141 29.97 -19.06 -4.16
CA LEU A 141 30.24 -19.50 -2.79
C LEU A 141 29.98 -21.00 -2.58
N ILE A 142 28.98 -21.57 -3.24
CA ILE A 142 28.73 -23.02 -3.23
C ILE A 142 29.90 -23.75 -3.91
N ASN A 143 30.41 -23.20 -5.01
CA ASN A 143 31.53 -23.76 -5.77
C ASN A 143 32.90 -23.21 -5.32
N TYR A 144 33.02 -22.75 -4.07
CA TYR A 144 34.22 -22.09 -3.54
C TYR A 144 35.50 -22.89 -3.76
N GLU A 145 35.45 -24.22 -3.54
CA GLU A 145 36.60 -25.11 -3.72
C GLU A 145 37.09 -25.09 -5.17
N THR A 146 36.18 -25.18 -6.14
CA THR A 146 36.51 -25.10 -7.57
C THR A 146 37.16 -23.76 -7.90
N VAL A 147 36.60 -22.64 -7.42
CA VAL A 147 37.18 -21.31 -7.67
C VAL A 147 38.61 -21.23 -7.13
N LYS A 148 38.86 -21.79 -5.94
CA LYS A 148 40.19 -21.84 -5.32
C LYS A 148 41.16 -22.77 -6.02
N TYR A 149 40.71 -23.96 -6.44
CA TYR A 149 41.55 -24.91 -7.17
C TYR A 149 42.04 -24.35 -8.51
N PHE A 150 41.24 -23.53 -9.17
CA PHE A 150 41.60 -22.88 -10.44
C PHE A 150 42.13 -21.45 -10.28
N ASN A 151 42.29 -20.94 -9.06
CA ASN A 151 42.77 -19.58 -8.76
C ASN A 151 42.02 -18.48 -9.57
N ASN A 152 40.70 -18.63 -9.66
CA ASN A 152 39.84 -17.86 -10.57
C ASN A 152 39.00 -16.79 -9.86
N GLU A 153 39.42 -16.33 -8.67
CA GLU A 153 38.66 -15.40 -7.83
C GLU A 153 38.40 -14.06 -8.51
N ILE A 154 39.41 -13.51 -9.20
CA ILE A 154 39.27 -12.23 -9.92
C ILE A 154 38.25 -12.35 -11.05
N HIS A 155 38.27 -13.47 -11.78
CA HIS A 155 37.31 -13.72 -12.85
C HIS A 155 35.87 -13.83 -12.33
N GLU A 156 35.67 -14.53 -11.22
CA GLU A 156 34.36 -14.64 -10.56
C GLU A 156 33.89 -13.28 -10.03
N ALA A 157 34.80 -12.48 -9.46
CA ALA A 157 34.53 -11.12 -9.03
C ALA A 157 34.12 -10.21 -10.21
N ASP A 158 34.84 -10.27 -11.34
CA ASP A 158 34.50 -9.50 -12.55
C ASP A 158 33.15 -9.93 -13.14
N GLN A 159 32.82 -11.23 -13.09
CA GLN A 159 31.51 -11.71 -13.51
C GLN A 159 30.41 -11.19 -12.60
N TYR A 160 30.60 -11.25 -11.29
CA TYR A 160 29.66 -10.70 -10.32
C TYR A 160 29.48 -9.18 -10.50
N ASP A 161 30.56 -8.44 -10.75
CA ASP A 161 30.51 -7.00 -11.00
C ASP A 161 29.62 -6.65 -12.20
N LYS A 162 29.65 -7.44 -13.29
CA LYS A 162 28.74 -7.22 -14.42
C LYS A 162 27.26 -7.33 -14.04
N TYR A 163 26.89 -8.27 -13.15
CA TYR A 163 25.53 -8.36 -12.64
C TYR A 163 25.21 -7.21 -11.69
N GLN A 164 26.18 -6.77 -10.89
CA GLN A 164 26.03 -5.62 -10.01
C GLN A 164 25.86 -4.31 -10.77
N GLN A 165 26.61 -4.07 -11.85
CA GLN A 165 26.41 -2.90 -12.73
C GLN A 165 25.01 -2.88 -13.35
N LYS A 166 24.45 -4.04 -13.68
CA LYS A 166 23.07 -4.15 -14.17
C LYS A 166 22.06 -3.79 -13.09
N TYR A 167 22.27 -4.27 -11.86
CA TYR A 167 21.46 -3.90 -10.70
C TYR A 167 21.57 -2.40 -10.40
N GLU A 168 22.78 -1.84 -10.36
CA GLU A 168 23.05 -0.42 -10.13
C GLU A 168 22.27 0.47 -11.12
N ARG A 169 22.39 0.20 -12.43
CA ARG A 169 21.65 0.96 -13.46
C ARG A 169 20.13 0.87 -13.28
N ALA A 170 19.60 -0.28 -12.85
CA ALA A 170 18.18 -0.46 -12.58
C ALA A 170 17.73 0.24 -11.28
N SER A 171 18.58 0.22 -10.25
CA SER A 171 18.38 0.91 -8.97
C SER A 171 18.38 2.42 -9.15
N LEU A 172 19.34 2.97 -9.90
CA LEU A 172 19.40 4.39 -10.25
C LEU A 172 18.13 4.85 -10.99
N LYS A 173 17.60 4.06 -11.94
CA LYS A 173 16.31 4.35 -12.59
C LYS A 173 15.14 4.34 -11.59
N THR A 174 15.15 3.45 -10.60
CA THR A 174 14.12 3.39 -9.57
C THR A 174 14.20 4.61 -8.63
N ALA A 175 15.41 5.01 -8.22
CA ALA A 175 15.63 6.18 -7.38
C ALA A 175 15.29 7.50 -8.10
N THR A 176 15.79 7.69 -9.32
CA THR A 176 15.52 8.90 -10.13
C THR A 176 14.04 9.07 -10.46
N SER A 177 13.33 7.98 -10.78
CA SER A 177 11.88 8.03 -11.01
C SER A 177 11.07 8.26 -9.72
N LEU A 178 11.61 7.97 -8.54
CA LEU A 178 11.02 8.39 -7.26
C LEU A 178 11.23 9.89 -7.03
N ALA A 179 12.44 10.40 -7.28
CA ALA A 179 12.73 11.82 -7.19
C ALA A 179 11.84 12.66 -8.11
N LEU A 180 11.64 12.22 -9.36
CA LEU A 180 10.74 12.90 -10.31
C LEU A 180 9.28 12.93 -9.82
N LEU A 181 8.80 11.85 -9.19
CA LEU A 181 7.46 11.84 -8.59
C LEU A 181 7.38 12.83 -7.43
N ASN A 182 8.35 12.82 -6.51
CA ASN A 182 8.36 13.74 -5.37
C ASN A 182 8.40 15.19 -5.85
N TRP A 183 9.23 15.50 -6.85
CA TRP A 183 9.30 16.82 -7.44
C TRP A 183 7.96 17.23 -8.09
N GLY A 184 7.36 16.34 -8.90
CA GLY A 184 6.06 16.63 -9.54
C GLY A 184 4.93 16.83 -8.53
N GLN A 185 4.91 16.04 -7.46
CA GLN A 185 3.96 16.20 -6.35
C GLN A 185 4.13 17.56 -5.65
N ASN A 186 5.37 17.95 -5.34
CA ASN A 186 5.67 19.26 -4.77
C ASN A 186 5.30 20.39 -5.73
N ALA A 187 5.56 20.24 -7.03
CA ALA A 187 5.20 21.23 -8.04
C ALA A 187 3.67 21.44 -8.11
N ILE A 188 2.88 20.36 -8.10
CA ILE A 188 1.42 20.43 -8.08
C ILE A 188 0.93 21.19 -6.85
N PHE A 189 1.45 20.86 -5.66
CA PHE A 189 1.08 21.56 -4.43
C PHE A 189 1.50 23.03 -4.44
N SER A 190 2.71 23.34 -4.89
CA SER A 190 3.21 24.72 -4.98
C SER A 190 2.40 25.57 -5.95
N ILE A 191 1.97 25.00 -7.09
CA ILE A 191 1.11 25.69 -8.05
C ILE A 191 -0.28 25.91 -7.46
N ALA A 192 -0.88 24.87 -6.85
CA ALA A 192 -2.20 24.97 -6.21
C ALA A 192 -2.19 26.00 -5.08
N LEU A 193 -1.15 26.00 -4.25
CA LEU A 193 -1.00 26.95 -3.16
C LEU A 193 -0.84 28.37 -3.71
N SER A 194 0.06 28.58 -4.67
CA SER A 194 0.25 29.89 -5.30
C SER A 194 -1.04 30.42 -5.92
N ALA A 195 -1.79 29.57 -6.63
CA ALA A 195 -3.08 29.95 -7.20
C ALA A 195 -4.08 30.38 -6.13
N MET A 196 -4.18 29.65 -5.02
CA MET A 196 -5.04 30.02 -3.90
C MET A 196 -4.58 31.30 -3.19
N MET A 197 -3.27 31.54 -3.08
CA MET A 197 -2.75 32.79 -2.52
C MET A 197 -3.12 33.99 -3.39
N VAL A 198 -3.06 33.85 -4.73
CA VAL A 198 -3.49 34.91 -5.65
C VAL A 198 -4.99 35.18 -5.52
N LEU A 199 -5.82 34.14 -5.44
CA LEU A 199 -7.27 34.29 -5.23
C LEU A 199 -7.58 34.95 -3.88
N ALA A 200 -6.96 34.48 -2.80
CA ALA A 200 -7.13 35.06 -1.47
C ALA A 200 -6.72 36.54 -1.45
N THR A 201 -5.61 36.89 -2.11
CA THR A 201 -5.16 38.30 -2.18
C THR A 201 -6.17 39.18 -2.89
N LYS A 202 -6.79 38.72 -3.99
CA LYS A 202 -7.84 39.47 -4.69
C LYS A 202 -9.05 39.72 -3.79
N GLU A 203 -9.51 38.71 -3.07
CA GLU A 203 -10.63 38.82 -2.13
C GLU A 203 -10.31 39.69 -0.90
N ILE A 204 -9.04 39.71 -0.46
CA ILE A 204 -8.57 40.64 0.59
C ILE A 204 -8.62 42.08 0.10
N ILE A 205 -8.17 42.35 -1.13
CA ILE A 205 -8.23 43.69 -1.73
C ILE A 205 -9.69 44.13 -1.92
N ALA A 206 -10.58 43.19 -2.26
CA ALA A 206 -12.02 43.44 -2.34
C ALA A 206 -12.71 43.64 -0.97
N GLY A 207 -12.00 43.37 0.14
CA GLY A 207 -12.50 43.52 1.50
C GLY A 207 -13.37 42.34 2.01
N HIS A 208 -13.43 41.24 1.27
CA HIS A 208 -14.22 40.05 1.65
C HIS A 208 -13.46 39.08 2.57
N LEU A 209 -12.12 39.05 2.47
CA LEU A 209 -11.26 38.19 3.27
C LEU A 209 -10.22 38.98 4.08
N THR A 210 -9.71 38.37 5.14
CA THR A 210 -8.65 38.92 5.98
C THR A 210 -7.32 38.20 5.74
N VAL A 211 -6.23 38.78 6.24
CA VAL A 211 -4.91 38.12 6.26
C VAL A 211 -4.93 36.80 7.04
N GLY A 212 -5.81 36.69 8.05
CA GLY A 212 -6.02 35.45 8.81
C GLY A 212 -6.58 34.32 7.94
N ASP A 213 -7.48 34.65 7.00
CA ASP A 213 -8.06 33.68 6.08
C ASP A 213 -7.01 33.14 5.10
N LEU A 214 -6.05 33.97 4.68
CA LEU A 214 -4.92 33.52 3.86
C LEU A 214 -4.07 32.47 4.59
N VAL A 215 -3.77 32.69 5.87
CA VAL A 215 -3.04 31.71 6.70
C VAL A 215 -3.87 30.44 6.90
N MET A 216 -5.19 30.56 7.09
CA MET A 216 -6.10 29.42 7.18
C MET A 216 -6.08 28.57 5.90
N VAL A 217 -6.24 29.20 4.73
CA VAL A 217 -6.23 28.53 3.43
C VAL A 217 -4.92 27.77 3.21
N ASN A 218 -3.78 28.41 3.49
CA ASN A 218 -2.47 27.76 3.41
C ASN A 218 -2.36 26.56 4.38
N GLY A 219 -2.76 26.75 5.63
CA GLY A 219 -2.69 25.70 6.66
C GLY A 219 -3.57 24.49 6.34
N LEU A 220 -4.80 24.71 5.88
CA LEU A 220 -5.71 23.63 5.51
C LEU A 220 -5.23 22.87 4.27
N LEU A 221 -4.73 23.58 3.24
CA LEU A 221 -4.19 22.92 2.04
C LEU A 221 -2.95 22.07 2.39
N PHE A 222 -2.07 22.58 3.25
CA PHE A 222 -0.88 21.85 3.67
C PHE A 222 -1.25 20.58 4.44
N GLN A 223 -2.27 20.62 5.31
CA GLN A 223 -2.74 19.43 6.03
C GLN A 223 -3.17 18.31 5.09
N LEU A 224 -3.86 18.64 4.00
CA LEU A 224 -4.29 17.66 3.00
C LEU A 224 -3.11 16.98 2.28
N SER A 225 -1.94 17.63 2.19
CA SER A 225 -0.77 17.05 1.52
C SER A 225 -0.20 15.82 2.23
N LEU A 226 -0.30 15.77 3.56
CA LEU A 226 0.27 14.71 4.38
C LEU A 226 -0.35 13.33 4.09
N PRO A 227 -1.68 13.12 4.17
CA PRO A 227 -2.29 11.83 3.84
C PRO A 227 -2.15 11.49 2.36
N LEU A 228 -2.16 12.49 1.48
CA LEU A 228 -2.03 12.30 0.03
C LEU A 228 -0.67 11.71 -0.38
N ASN A 229 0.42 12.00 0.36
CA ASN A 229 1.74 11.43 0.10
C ASN A 229 1.77 9.89 0.18
N PHE A 230 0.89 9.29 0.98
CA PHE A 230 0.79 7.84 1.12
C PHE A 230 -0.12 7.18 0.06
N LEU A 231 -0.82 7.97 -0.75
CA LEU A 231 -1.83 7.45 -1.69
C LEU A 231 -1.23 6.46 -2.70
N GLY A 232 -0.01 6.73 -3.19
CA GLY A 232 0.67 5.87 -4.16
C GLY A 232 1.04 4.49 -3.60
N SER A 233 1.58 4.43 -2.38
CA SER A 233 1.92 3.16 -1.71
C SER A 233 0.66 2.40 -1.32
N VAL A 234 -0.32 3.09 -0.72
CA VAL A 234 -1.61 2.51 -0.33
C VAL A 234 -2.31 1.90 -1.54
N TYR A 235 -2.40 2.60 -2.68
CA TYR A 235 -3.01 2.06 -3.89
C TYR A 235 -2.36 0.75 -4.35
N ARG A 236 -1.02 0.74 -4.42
CA ARG A 236 -0.26 -0.44 -4.86
C ARG A 236 -0.46 -1.61 -3.90
N GLU A 237 -0.43 -1.36 -2.60
CA GLU A 237 -0.54 -2.39 -1.57
C GLU A 237 -1.97 -2.92 -1.45
N VAL A 238 -2.99 -2.06 -1.58
CA VAL A 238 -4.40 -2.49 -1.66
C VAL A 238 -4.58 -3.40 -2.87
N ARG A 239 -4.06 -3.03 -4.04
CA ARG A 239 -4.14 -3.86 -5.24
C ARG A 239 -3.48 -5.23 -5.04
N GLN A 240 -2.31 -5.27 -4.42
CA GLN A 240 -1.62 -6.53 -4.10
C GLN A 240 -2.43 -7.37 -3.11
N ALA A 241 -2.90 -6.76 -2.03
CA ALA A 241 -3.72 -7.42 -1.02
C ALA A 241 -5.00 -8.01 -1.62
N LEU A 242 -5.65 -7.32 -2.56
CA LEU A 242 -6.81 -7.83 -3.29
C LEU A 242 -6.49 -9.10 -4.09
N ILE A 243 -5.33 -9.16 -4.74
CA ILE A 243 -4.88 -10.35 -5.49
C ILE A 243 -4.61 -11.52 -4.53
N ASP A 244 -3.93 -11.25 -3.41
CA ASP A 244 -3.64 -12.27 -2.40
C ASP A 244 -4.93 -12.82 -1.76
N MET A 245 -5.89 -11.94 -1.46
CA MET A 245 -7.23 -12.33 -0.97
C MET A 245 -8.00 -13.15 -2.01
N GLN A 246 -7.97 -12.75 -3.28
CA GLN A 246 -8.66 -13.48 -4.35
C GLN A 246 -8.16 -14.92 -4.45
N THR A 247 -6.86 -15.14 -4.27
CA THR A 247 -6.27 -16.48 -4.25
C THR A 247 -6.85 -17.32 -3.11
N MET A 248 -6.93 -16.77 -1.91
CA MET A 248 -7.53 -17.44 -0.74
C MET A 248 -9.02 -17.70 -0.93
N PHE A 249 -9.78 -16.72 -1.42
CA PHE A 249 -11.22 -16.89 -1.67
C PHE A 249 -11.52 -17.90 -2.77
N THR A 250 -10.63 -18.04 -3.76
CA THR A 250 -10.74 -19.09 -4.76
C THR A 250 -10.62 -20.47 -4.13
N LEU A 251 -9.73 -20.65 -3.14
CA LEU A 251 -9.65 -21.90 -2.37
C LEU A 251 -10.92 -22.16 -1.55
N MET A 252 -11.51 -21.12 -0.95
CA MET A 252 -12.77 -21.25 -0.20
C MET A 252 -14.01 -21.56 -1.06
N LYS A 253 -13.93 -21.33 -2.37
CA LYS A 253 -15.01 -21.62 -3.33
C LYS A 253 -14.93 -23.02 -3.90
N GLN A 254 -13.87 -23.77 -3.59
CA GLN A 254 -13.74 -25.16 -4.01
C GLN A 254 -14.87 -25.97 -3.33
N PRO A 255 -15.76 -26.64 -4.08
CA PRO A 255 -16.84 -27.41 -3.46
C PRO A 255 -16.26 -28.55 -2.64
N ALA A 256 -16.74 -28.69 -1.40
CA ALA A 256 -16.46 -29.88 -0.59
C ALA A 256 -17.11 -31.09 -1.26
N ALA A 257 -16.31 -32.12 -1.57
CA ALA A 257 -16.85 -33.36 -2.14
C ALA A 257 -17.66 -34.16 -1.11
N ILE A 258 -17.44 -33.91 0.18
CA ILE A 258 -18.15 -34.53 1.30
C ILE A 258 -19.07 -33.46 1.90
N THR A 259 -20.24 -33.26 1.29
CA THR A 259 -21.36 -32.66 2.01
C THR A 259 -21.90 -33.71 2.97
N GLU A 260 -21.86 -33.45 4.28
CA GLU A 260 -22.56 -34.31 5.23
C GLU A 260 -24.01 -34.43 4.80
N VAL A 261 -24.43 -35.66 4.52
CA VAL A 261 -25.84 -36.00 4.40
C VAL A 261 -26.40 -35.88 5.80
N ASP A 262 -27.38 -35.01 5.98
CA ASP A 262 -28.16 -34.82 7.20
C ASP A 262 -28.61 -36.19 7.75
N SER A 263 -27.87 -36.78 8.69
CA SER A 263 -28.22 -38.04 9.34
C SER A 263 -27.32 -38.35 10.55
N CYS A 264 -27.78 -37.94 11.73
CA CYS A 264 -27.70 -38.68 13.00
C CYS A 264 -26.51 -39.66 13.20
N ALA A 265 -25.27 -39.18 13.25
CA ALA A 265 -24.15 -39.95 13.78
C ALA A 265 -23.73 -39.38 15.16
N PRO A 266 -23.69 -40.18 16.24
CA PRO A 266 -23.28 -39.69 17.55
C PRO A 266 -21.79 -39.32 17.54
N PRO A 267 -21.37 -38.33 18.35
CA PRO A 267 -19.99 -37.87 18.38
C PRO A 267 -19.06 -39.00 18.81
N VAL A 268 -18.05 -39.29 17.98
CA VAL A 268 -16.98 -40.22 18.34
C VAL A 268 -16.14 -39.56 19.43
N SER A 269 -16.28 -40.06 20.65
CA SER A 269 -15.40 -39.72 21.77
C SER A 269 -14.01 -40.30 21.50
N LEU A 270 -13.06 -39.45 21.11
CA LEU A 270 -11.65 -39.83 21.11
C LEU A 270 -11.09 -39.65 22.53
N LEU A 271 -10.63 -40.77 23.09
CA LEU A 271 -9.74 -40.85 24.26
C LEU A 271 -8.39 -40.21 23.95
#